data_AF-A0A966UV62-F1
#
_entry.id   AF-A0A966UV62-F1
#
_cell.length_a   1.000
_cell.length_b   1.000
_cell.length_c   1.000
_cell.angle_alpha   90.00
_cell.angle_beta   90.00
_cell.angle_gamma   90.00
#
_symmetry.space_group_name_H-M   'P 1'
#
loop_
_entity.id
_entity.type
_entity.pdbx_description
1 polymer ?
#
loop_
_entity_poly.entity_id
_entity_poly.type
_entity_poly.pdbx_seq_one_letter_code
_entity_poly.pdbx_strand_id
1 'polypeptide(L)' 'MLAAEQLGLRIAGYGFPPGLSIDSSTGLVTGTPTAAGTYAVTVFIQNGKGWIKKTVPLSVR' A
#
# COMPACT_ATOMS: atom_id res chain seq x y z
N MET A 1 27.82 20.13 -1.00
CA MET A 1 27.70 19.02 -0.05
C MET A 1 26.33 18.38 -0.28
N LEU A 2 26.29 17.06 -0.51
CA LEU A 2 25.17 16.34 -1.10
C LEU A 2 23.94 16.28 -0.18
N ALA A 3 22.76 16.58 -0.71
CA ALA A 3 21.49 16.13 -0.13
C ALA A 3 21.28 14.66 -0.53
N ALA A 4 22.02 13.75 0.11
CA ALA A 4 21.97 12.31 -0.15
C ALA A 4 21.08 11.53 0.84
N GLU A 5 20.28 12.18 1.69
CA GLU A 5 19.57 11.50 2.79
C GLU A 5 18.05 11.73 2.86
N GLN A 6 17.33 11.68 1.72
CA GLN A 6 15.93 11.27 1.80
C GLN A 6 15.44 10.65 0.47
N LEU A 7 15.89 9.45 0.14
CA LEU A 7 15.11 8.60 -0.79
C LEU A 7 14.32 7.56 0.02
N GLY A 8 13.62 8.04 1.05
CA GLY A 8 12.71 7.21 1.84
C GLY A 8 11.57 6.74 0.94
N LEU A 9 11.53 5.44 0.67
CA LEU A 9 10.42 4.82 -0.03
C LEU A 9 9.14 5.07 0.77
N ARG A 10 8.12 5.68 0.16
CA ARG A 10 6.80 5.85 0.80
C ARG A 10 5.84 4.89 0.15
N ILE A 11 5.20 4.04 0.96
CA ILE A 11 4.18 3.10 0.51
C ILE A 11 2.86 3.49 1.13
N ALA A 12 1.79 3.49 0.35
CA ALA A 12 0.44 3.62 0.85
C ALA A 12 -0.55 2.93 -0.09
N GLY A 13 -1.77 2.75 0.37
CA GLY A 13 -2.82 2.16 -0.43
C GLY A 13 -4.20 2.43 0.15
N TYR A 14 -5.21 2.10 -0.64
CA TYR A 14 -6.63 2.24 -0.28
C TYR A 14 -7.46 1.16 -0.96
N GLY A 15 -8.73 1.06 -0.55
CA GLY A 15 -9.65 0.03 -1.05
C GLY A 15 -9.41 -1.35 -0.46
N PHE A 16 -8.71 -1.43 0.69
CA PHE A 16 -8.54 -2.67 1.43
C PHE A 16 -9.87 -3.15 2.05
N PRO A 17 -10.06 -4.48 2.21
CA PRO A 17 -11.09 -5.03 3.07
C PRO A 17 -11.05 -4.38 4.47
N PRO A 18 -12.20 -4.12 5.11
CA PRO A 18 -12.23 -3.66 6.49
C PRO A 18 -11.42 -4.59 7.40
N GLY A 19 -10.59 -4.00 8.26
CA GLY A 19 -9.70 -4.75 9.16
C GLY A 19 -8.30 -5.05 8.62
N LEU A 20 -8.00 -4.67 7.36
CA LEU A 20 -6.64 -4.68 6.83
C LEU A 20 -6.01 -3.27 6.78
N SER A 21 -4.70 -3.21 7.01
CA SER A 21 -3.90 -1.99 6.89
C SER A 21 -2.55 -2.30 6.24
N ILE A 22 -1.92 -1.29 5.65
CA ILE A 22 -0.58 -1.40 5.05
C ILE A 22 0.44 -0.63 5.88
N ASP A 23 1.56 -1.26 6.18
CA ASP A 23 2.70 -0.59 6.79
C ASP A 23 3.39 0.29 5.73
N SER A 24 3.48 1.60 6.02
CA SER A 24 3.99 2.58 5.05
C SER A 24 5.50 2.51 4.78
N SER A 25 6.25 1.77 5.62
CA SER A 25 7.70 1.63 5.53
C SER A 25 8.13 0.33 4.85
N THR A 26 7.36 -0.75 5.03
CA THR A 26 7.66 -2.10 4.53
C THR A 26 6.72 -2.55 3.40
N GLY A 27 5.52 -1.98 3.32
CA GLY A 27 4.47 -2.39 2.39
C GLY A 27 3.74 -3.66 2.82
N LEU A 28 4.01 -4.19 4.00
CA LEU A 28 3.33 -5.36 4.52
C LEU A 28 1.87 -5.01 4.82
N VAL A 29 0.94 -5.79 4.26
CA VAL A 29 -0.48 -5.68 4.56
C VAL A 29 -0.81 -6.67 5.67
N THR A 30 -1.37 -6.17 6.78
CA THR A 30 -1.66 -6.98 7.98
C THR A 30 -3.06 -6.72 8.50
N GLY A 31 -3.51 -7.59 9.41
CA GLY A 31 -4.83 -7.54 10.03
C GLY A 31 -5.72 -8.73 9.63
N THR A 32 -6.98 -8.67 10.05
CA THR A 32 -7.98 -9.72 9.78
C THR A 32 -9.15 -9.09 9.05
N PRO A 33 -9.46 -9.50 7.80
CA PRO A 33 -10.63 -9.01 7.09
C PRO A 33 -11.90 -9.34 7.87
N THR A 34 -12.78 -8.36 8.09
CA THR A 34 -14.04 -8.56 8.82
C THR A 34 -15.26 -8.77 7.91
N ALA A 35 -15.10 -8.56 6.59
CA ALA A 35 -16.18 -8.71 5.62
C ALA A 35 -15.69 -9.40 4.34
N ALA A 36 -16.37 -10.47 3.95
CA ALA A 36 -16.18 -11.14 2.67
C ALA A 36 -16.56 -10.23 1.50
N GLY A 37 -15.96 -10.46 0.33
CA GLY A 37 -16.21 -9.65 -0.86
C GLY A 37 -15.00 -9.54 -1.77
N THR A 38 -15.18 -8.82 -2.89
CA THR A 38 -14.07 -8.46 -3.78
C THR A 38 -13.82 -6.97 -3.69
N TYR A 39 -12.57 -6.61 -3.42
CA TYR A 39 -12.13 -5.26 -3.16
C TYR A 39 -11.09 -4.84 -4.21
N ALA A 40 -11.27 -3.65 -4.80
CA ALA A 40 -10.30 -3.08 -5.73
C ALA A 40 -9.20 -2.35 -4.93
N VAL A 41 -8.19 -3.09 -4.51
CA VAL A 41 -7.08 -2.55 -3.72
C VAL A 41 -6.14 -1.80 -4.65
N THR A 42 -5.83 -0.55 -4.31
CA THR A 42 -4.81 0.23 -5.01
C THR A 42 -3.65 0.51 -4.07
N VAL A 43 -2.45 0.11 -4.48
CA VAL A 43 -1.20 0.39 -3.78
C VAL A 43 -0.36 1.35 -4.62
N PHE A 44 0.33 2.27 -3.96
CA PHE A 44 1.24 3.19 -4.61
C PHE A 44 2.53 3.37 -3.82
N ILE A 45 3.61 3.54 -4.58
CA ILE A 45 4.98 3.66 -4.08
C ILE A 45 5.59 4.94 -4.62
N GLN A 46 6.20 5.75 -3.74
CA GLN A 46 6.99 6.92 -4.09
C GLN A 46 8.46 6.66 -3.75
N ASN A 47 9.35 6.86 -4.72
CA ASN A 47 10.80 6.69 -4.55
C ASN A 47 11.57 8.02 -4.62
N GLY A 48 10.90 9.14 -4.31
CA GLY A 48 11.46 10.49 -4.41
C GLY A 48 11.55 11.06 -5.83
N LYS A 49 11.41 10.24 -6.88
CA LYS A 49 11.45 10.69 -8.29
C LYS A 49 10.09 10.62 -8.98
N GLY A 50 9.21 9.75 -8.51
CA GLY A 50 7.88 9.60 -9.08
C GLY A 50 7.01 8.64 -8.27
N TRP A 51 5.80 8.42 -8.78
CA TRP A 51 4.82 7.51 -8.20
C TRP A 51 4.60 6.33 -9.14
N ILE A 52 4.62 5.13 -8.58
CA ILE A 52 4.11 3.93 -9.24
C ILE A 52 2.80 3.57 -8.55
N LYS A 53 1.73 3.33 -9.30
CA LYS A 53 0.41 2.94 -8.79
C LYS A 53 -0.02 1.62 -9.44
N LYS A 54 -0.58 0.71 -8.65
CA LYS A 54 -1.13 -0.55 -9.14
C LYS A 54 -2.43 -0.89 -8.43
N THR A 55 -3.45 -1.23 -9.20
CA THR A 55 -4.73 -1.74 -8.70
C THR A 55 -4.83 -3.24 -8.95
N VAL A 56 -5.25 -3.99 -7.93
CA VAL A 56 -5.41 -5.45 -7.97
C VAL A 56 -6.72 -5.83 -7.27
N PRO A 57 -7.54 -6.72 -7.83
CA PRO A 57 -8.69 -7.28 -7.12
C PRO A 57 -8.21 -8.23 -6.01
N LEU A 58 -8.71 -8.02 -4.79
CA LEU A 58 -8.52 -8.91 -3.66
C LEU A 58 -9.87 -9.52 -3.28
N SER A 59 -9.95 -10.85 -3.25
CA SER A 59 -11.16 -11.57 -2.83
C SER A 59 -10.99 -12.16 -1.43
N VAL A 60 -11.96 -11.91 -0.56
CA VAL A 60 -12.10 -12.49 0.77
C VAL A 60 -13.32 -13.42 0.74
N ARG A 61 -13.17 -14.65 1.19
CA ARG A 61 -14.19 -15.71 1.19
C ARG A 61 -14.20 -16.43 2.52
#